data_AF-A0A0C9WA62-F1
#
_entry.id   AF-A0A0C9WA62-F1
#
_cell.length_a   1.000
_cell.length_b   1.000
_cell.length_c   1.000
_cell.angle_alpha   90.00
_cell.angle_beta   90.00
_cell.angle_gamma   90.00
#
_symmetry.space_group_name_H-M   'P 1'
#
loop_
_entity.id
_entity.type
_entity.pdbx_description
1 polymer ?
#
loop_
_entity_poly.entity_id
_entity_poly.type
_entity_poly.pdbx_seq_one_letter_code
_entity_poly.pdbx_strand_id
1 'polypeptide(L)' 'MELVAASDGKIPVGWTPVQGGRDTEGHLLYHAIGVVTSGSGRARMIGMAAEHLGGAVIVCWGEVHTISTGYKLL' A
#
# COMPACT_ATOMS: atom_id res chain seq x y z
N MET A 1 4.31 -15.43 7.00
CA MET A 1 4.08 -14.06 6.50
C MET A 1 3.64 -14.20 5.06
N GLU A 2 2.52 -13.59 4.68
CA GLU A 2 1.86 -13.80 3.38
C GLU A 2 1.47 -12.46 2.78
N LEU A 3 1.54 -12.34 1.45
CA LEU A 3 1.07 -11.15 0.74
C LEU A 3 -0.36 -11.37 0.25
N VAL A 4 -1.31 -10.70 0.88
CA VAL A 4 -2.74 -10.84 0.59
C VAL A 4 -3.22 -9.69 -0.29
N ALA A 5 -3.99 -10.01 -1.33
CA ALA A 5 -4.54 -9.01 -2.23
C ALA A 5 -5.52 -8.08 -1.50
N ALA A 6 -5.45 -6.79 -1.80
CA ALA A 6 -6.30 -5.76 -1.20
C ALA A 6 -6.70 -4.72 -2.26
N SER A 7 -7.75 -3.96 -1.97
CA SER A 7 -8.27 -2.91 -2.85
C SER A 7 -9.03 -1.86 -2.04
N ASP A 8 -9.06 -0.63 -2.54
CA ASP A 8 -9.79 0.53 -2.01
C ASP A 8 -9.47 0.84 -0.54
N GLY A 9 -8.22 0.63 -0.13
CA GLY A 9 -7.77 0.82 1.25
C GLY A 9 -8.26 -0.26 2.22
N LYS A 10 -9.04 -1.25 1.76
CA LYS A 10 -9.67 -2.25 2.62
C LYS A 10 -8.69 -3.32 3.06
N ILE A 11 -8.75 -3.65 4.34
CA ILE A 11 -8.09 -4.82 4.91
C ILE A 11 -9.02 -6.03 4.70
N PRO A 12 -8.51 -7.16 4.18
CA PRO A 12 -9.29 -8.39 4.05
C PRO A 12 -9.88 -8.85 5.40
N VAL A 13 -11.16 -9.23 5.40
CA VAL A 13 -11.88 -9.63 6.61
C VAL A 13 -11.22 -10.85 7.26
N GLY A 14 -11.01 -10.79 8.57
CA GLY A 14 -10.40 -11.88 9.34
C GLY A 14 -8.89 -12.01 9.19
N TRP A 15 -8.24 -11.04 8.54
CA TRP A 15 -6.79 -11.02 8.36
C TRP A 15 -6.18 -9.77 9.00
N THR A 16 -5.04 -9.95 9.67
CA THR A 16 -4.33 -8.88 10.38
C THR A 16 -3.04 -8.53 9.64
N PRO A 17 -2.96 -7.36 8.98
CA PRO A 17 -1.76 -6.92 8.31
C PRO A 17 -0.64 -6.58 9.29
N VAL A 18 0.58 -6.61 8.77
CA VAL A 18 1.80 -6.21 9.45
C VAL A 18 1.88 -4.70 9.47
N GLN A 19 1.89 -4.16 10.68
CA GLN A 19 2.01 -2.72 10.94
C GLN A 19 3.41 -2.22 10.57
N GLY A 20 3.47 -1.20 9.73
CA GLY A 20 4.71 -0.50 9.34
C GLY A 20 4.92 0.83 10.06
N GLY A 21 3.89 1.39 10.72
CA GLY A 21 4.03 2.63 11.48
C GLY A 21 2.69 3.29 11.81
N ARG A 22 2.76 4.60 12.06
CA ARG A 22 1.61 5.49 12.19
C ARG A 22 1.85 6.78 11.40
N ASP A 23 0.78 7.40 10.92
CA ASP A 23 0.85 8.75 10.35
C ASP A 23 0.90 9.82 11.46
N THR A 24 0.88 11.09 11.05
CA THR A 24 0.91 12.25 11.97
C THR A 24 -0.37 12.40 12.81
N GLU A 25 -1.47 11.80 12.38
CA GLU A 25 -2.76 11.80 13.09
C GLU A 25 -2.91 10.56 14.00
N GLY A 26 -1.93 9.64 13.95
CA GLY A 26 -1.87 8.44 14.75
C GLY A 26 -2.55 7.22 14.12
N HIS A 27 -3.03 7.30 12.88
CA HIS A 27 -3.64 6.17 12.18
C HIS A 27 -2.59 5.12 11.84
N LEU A 28 -2.98 3.84 11.87
CA LEU A 28 -2.10 2.73 11.53
C LEU A 28 -1.77 2.73 10.04
N LEU A 29 -0.50 2.44 9.74
CA LEU A 29 -0.01 2.20 8.39
C LEU A 29 0.48 0.76 8.29
N TYR A 30 0.17 0.11 7.18
CA TYR A 30 0.52 -1.28 6.89
C TYR A 30 1.48 -1.38 5.72
N HIS A 31 2.34 -2.39 5.73
CA HIS A 31 3.23 -2.65 4.59
C HIS A 31 2.43 -3.10 3.37
N ALA A 32 2.68 -2.45 2.24
CA ALA A 32 2.03 -2.76 0.98
C ALA A 32 3.05 -2.98 -0.14
N ILE A 33 2.68 -3.76 -1.14
CA ILE A 33 3.43 -3.95 -2.37
C ILE A 33 2.50 -3.74 -3.55
N GLY A 34 2.91 -2.90 -4.49
CA GLY A 34 2.17 -2.62 -5.71
C GLY A 34 3.08 -2.55 -6.92
N VAL A 35 2.47 -2.51 -8.10
CA VAL A 35 3.20 -2.31 -9.37
C VAL A 35 2.96 -0.87 -9.82
N VAL A 36 4.03 -0.07 -9.82
CA VAL A 36 4.00 1.30 -10.35
C VAL A 36 4.40 1.27 -11.81
N THR A 37 3.66 1.99 -12.64
CA THR A 37 4.01 2.26 -14.04
C THR A 37 4.01 3.77 -14.23
N SER A 38 5.16 4.34 -14.60
CA SER A 38 5.30 5.76 -14.93
C SER A 38 6.22 5.93 -16.15
N GLY A 39 6.47 7.18 -16.56
CA GLY A 39 7.43 7.46 -17.62
C GLY A 39 8.86 6.96 -17.32
N SER A 40 9.18 6.73 -16.04
CA SER A 40 10.47 6.19 -15.58
C SER A 40 10.55 4.66 -15.64
N GLY A 41 9.45 3.95 -15.95
CA GLY A 41 9.42 2.51 -16.16
C GLY A 41 8.27 1.81 -15.45
N ARG A 42 8.40 0.48 -15.29
CA ARG A 42 7.44 -0.36 -14.55
C ARG A 42 8.17 -1.22 -13.54
N ALA A 43 7.80 -1.12 -12.26
CA ALA A 43 8.47 -1.85 -11.18
C ALA A 43 7.50 -2.27 -10.08
N ARG A 44 7.83 -3.36 -9.41
CA ARG A 44 7.16 -3.77 -8.17
C ARG A 44 7.86 -3.11 -6.99
N MET A 45 7.11 -2.31 -6.23
CA MET A 45 7.66 -1.43 -5.19
C MET A 45 6.93 -1.63 -3.87
N ILE A 46 7.65 -1.38 -2.77
CA ILE A 46 7.10 -1.35 -1.42
C ILE A 46 6.53 0.04 -1.15
N GLY A 47 5.44 0.08 -0.40
CA GLY A 47 4.86 1.29 0.11
C GLY A 47 4.08 1.02 1.40
N MET A 48 3.13 1.90 1.64
CA MET A 48 2.25 1.87 2.79
C MET A 48 0.79 1.87 2.34
N ALA A 49 -0.08 1.27 3.14
CA ALA A 49 -1.53 1.33 2.92
C ALA A 49 -2.25 1.56 4.25
N ALA A 50 -3.40 2.21 4.17
CA ALA A 50 -4.33 2.39 5.26
C ALA A 50 -5.72 2.68 4.69
N GLU A 51 -6.76 2.46 5.49
CA GLU A 51 -8.15 2.66 5.06
C GLU A 51 -8.40 4.10 4.56
N HIS A 52 -7.83 5.10 5.25
CA HIS A 52 -7.98 6.50 4.88
C HIS A 52 -7.16 6.92 3.64
N LEU A 53 -6.21 6.10 3.18
CA LEU A 53 -5.40 6.39 1.99
C LEU A 53 -6.09 5.93 0.68
N GLY A 54 -7.18 5.17 0.78
CA GLY A 54 -7.91 4.65 -0.38
C GLY A 54 -7.15 3.62 -1.22
N GLY A 55 -6.00 3.13 -0.74
CA GLY A 55 -5.16 2.17 -1.46
C GLY A 55 -3.74 2.07 -0.89
N ALA A 56 -2.83 1.53 -1.70
CA ALA A 56 -1.40 1.57 -1.42
C ALA A 56 -0.77 2.86 -1.97
N VAL A 57 -0.09 3.59 -1.11
CA VAL A 57 0.75 4.74 -1.46
C VAL A 57 2.20 4.26 -1.59
N ILE A 58 2.78 4.46 -2.77
CA ILE A 58 4.16 4.12 -3.10
C ILE A 58 4.86 5.39 -3.56
N VAL A 59 5.98 5.71 -2.91
CA VAL A 59 6.82 6.84 -3.30
C VAL A 59 8.04 6.29 -4.04
N CYS A 60 8.13 6.56 -5.34
CA CYS A 60 9.27 6.17 -6.16
C CYS A 60 9.48 7.16 -7.30
N TRP A 61 10.72 7.25 -7.79
CA TRP A 61 11.08 8.16 -8.89
C TRP A 61 10.71 9.63 -8.66
N GLY A 62 10.68 10.06 -7.39
CA GLY A 62 10.30 11.43 -7.01
C GLY A 62 8.79 11.70 -7.05
N GLU A 63 7.97 10.68 -7.32
CA GLU A 63 6.53 10.78 -7.46
C GLU A 63 5.81 9.97 -6.36
N VAL A 64 4.62 10.43 -6.00
CA VAL A 64 3.70 9.70 -5.11
C VAL A 64 2.66 9.01 -5.98
N HIS A 65 2.59 7.69 -5.88
CA HIS A 65 1.63 6.88 -6.62
C HIS A 65 0.64 6.22 -5.66
N THR A 66 -0.64 6.48 -5.87
CA THR A 66 -1.73 5.77 -5.18
C THR A 66 -2.28 4.67 -6.08
N ILE A 67 -2.23 3.43 -5.59
CA ILE A 67 -2.77 2.25 -6.26
C ILE A 67 -4.02 1.80 -5.48
N SER A 68 -5.19 2.07 -6.04
CA SER A 68 -6.46 1.69 -5.42
C SER A 68 -6.74 0.18 -5.54
N THR A 69 -6.25 -0.50 -6.58
CA THR A 69 -6.56 -1.92 -6.81
C THR A 69 -5.33 -2.73 -7.22
N GLY A 70 -5.31 -4.02 -6.86
CA GLY A 70 -4.25 -4.94 -7.30
C GLY A 70 -2.92 -4.82 -6.55
N TYR A 71 -2.90 -4.05 -5.46
CA TYR A 71 -1.81 -4.10 -4.48
C TYR A 71 -2.01 -5.26 -3.51
N LYS A 72 -0.96 -5.58 -2.74
CA LYS A 72 -0.99 -6.59 -1.69
C LYS A 72 -0.55 -5.98 -0.38
N LEU A 73 -1.21 -6.36 0.71
CA LEU A 73 -0.76 -6.10 2.08
C LEU A 73 0.14 -7.24 2.54
N LEU A 74 1.09 -6.93 3.42
CA LEU A 74 1.90 -7.91 4.15
C LEU A 74 1.34 -8.14 5.55
#